data_AF-A0A6N7Q541-F1
#
_entry.id   AF-A0A6N7Q541-F1
#
_cell.length_a   1.000
_cell.length_b   1.000
_cell.length_c   1.000
_cell.angle_alpha   90.00
_cell.angle_beta   90.00
_cell.angle_gamma   90.00
#
_symmetry.space_group_name_H-M   'P 1'
#
loop_
_entity.id
_entity.type
_entity.pdbx_description
1 polymer ?
#
loop_
_entity_poly.entity_id
_entity_poly.type
_entity_poly.pdbx_seq_one_letter_code
_entity_poly.pdbx_strand_id
1 'polypeptide(L)'
;MKEQPFGRDTVVLLVMAFGFGALFAWGLSTPSGGKAHAVASKPLDWPAWVQAVGSVLAICAAVLIARWQRVSERLDARTKEAREALSLAAVLLEDVKRFRDNLEEAVSTVENRPNTGVFVSLSHMPKHLWERAADLHKLGDAGSQLLRAIFRYHEAQDCADVGILLQENRVEYLEHMRAALGLCDSALEGMRDLSQ
;
A
#
# COMPACT_ATOMS: atom_id res chain seq x y z
N MET A 1 -17.18 8.54 12.59
CA MET A 1 -17.47 7.08 12.63
C MET A 1 -18.24 6.73 11.36
N LYS A 2 -17.60 6.05 10.39
CA LYS A 2 -18.31 5.52 9.22
C LYS A 2 -18.99 4.24 9.67
N GLU A 3 -20.31 4.23 9.75
CA GLU A 3 -21.09 3.01 9.94
C GLU A 3 -20.75 2.08 8.76
N GLN A 4 -20.07 0.97 9.03
CA GLN A 4 -19.85 -0.05 8.00
C GLN A 4 -21.21 -0.68 7.68
N PRO A 5 -21.72 -0.57 6.45
CA PRO A 5 -23.15 -0.79 6.21
C PRO A 5 -23.58 -2.25 6.37
N PHE A 6 -22.70 -3.25 6.33
CA PHE A 6 -23.06 -4.65 6.58
C PHE A 6 -21.86 -5.43 7.10
N GLY A 7 -21.88 -5.79 8.38
CA GLY A 7 -20.85 -6.65 8.99
C GLY A 7 -21.03 -8.12 8.62
N ARG A 8 -19.96 -8.92 8.76
CA ARG A 8 -19.97 -10.39 8.64
C ARG A 8 -21.18 -11.00 9.34
N ASP A 9 -21.38 -10.54 10.57
CA ASP A 9 -22.33 -11.13 11.50
C ASP A 9 -23.77 -10.86 11.03
N THR A 10 -24.02 -9.74 10.34
CA THR A 10 -25.31 -9.46 9.71
C THR A 10 -25.63 -10.42 8.57
N VAL A 11 -24.63 -10.75 7.73
CA VAL A 11 -24.81 -11.73 6.64
C VAL A 11 -25.02 -13.13 7.21
N VAL A 12 -24.23 -13.52 8.22
CA VAL A 12 -24.40 -14.82 8.89
C VAL A 12 -25.78 -14.92 9.55
N LEU A 13 -26.22 -13.87 10.26
CA LEU A 13 -27.54 -13.80 10.86
C LEU A 13 -28.66 -13.87 9.82
N LEU A 14 -28.52 -13.19 8.68
CA LEU A 14 -29.49 -13.28 7.58
C LEU A 14 -29.57 -14.69 6.99
N VAL A 15 -28.43 -15.33 6.73
CA VAL A 15 -28.38 -16.69 6.18
C VAL A 15 -28.95 -17.70 7.19
N MET A 16 -28.60 -17.58 8.47
CA MET A 16 -29.16 -18.43 9.52
C MET A 16 -30.65 -18.20 9.73
N ALA A 17 -31.10 -16.94 9.78
CA ALA A 17 -32.52 -16.62 9.94
C ALA A 17 -33.35 -17.11 8.75
N PHE A 18 -32.85 -16.94 7.53
CA PHE A 18 -33.51 -17.44 6.32
C PHE A 18 -33.53 -18.98 6.27
N GLY A 19 -32.39 -19.63 6.56
CA GLY A 19 -32.30 -21.09 6.60
C GLY A 19 -33.18 -21.70 7.69
N PHE A 20 -33.18 -21.12 8.88
CA PHE A 20 -34.04 -21.56 9.99
C PHE A 20 -35.52 -21.32 9.69
N GLY A 21 -35.88 -20.16 9.13
CA GLY A 21 -37.24 -19.87 8.69
C GLY A 21 -37.75 -20.86 7.64
N ALA A 22 -36.91 -21.22 6.67
CA ALA A 22 -37.23 -22.22 5.65
C ALA A 22 -37.43 -23.63 6.26
N LEU A 23 -36.54 -24.06 7.16
CA LEU A 23 -36.67 -25.35 7.87
C LEU A 23 -37.91 -25.38 8.79
N PHE A 24 -38.21 -24.27 9.46
CA PHE A 24 -39.36 -24.15 10.33
C PHE A 24 -40.68 -24.19 9.54
N ALA A 25 -40.76 -23.44 8.44
CA ALA A 25 -41.90 -23.48 7.53
C ALA A 25 -42.08 -24.89 6.91
N TRP A 26 -40.99 -25.57 6.58
CA TRP A 26 -41.01 -26.97 6.12
C TRP A 26 -41.61 -27.90 7.18
N GLY A 27 -41.14 -27.83 8.43
CA GLY A 27 -41.61 -28.70 9.52
C GLY A 27 -43.08 -28.48 9.85
N LEU A 28 -43.60 -27.26 9.66
CA LEU A 28 -45.03 -26.97 9.84
C LEU A 28 -45.90 -27.45 8.67
N SER A 29 -45.34 -27.52 7.47
CA SER A 29 -46.08 -27.92 6.26
C SER A 29 -46.16 -29.44 6.09
N THR A 30 -45.33 -30.22 6.78
CA THR A 30 -45.48 -31.68 6.83
C THR A 30 -46.66 -32.07 7.72
N PRO A 31 -47.74 -32.67 7.19
CA PRO A 31 -48.88 -33.08 8.00
C PRO A 31 -48.45 -34.17 8.97
N SER A 32 -48.32 -33.83 10.25
CA SER A 32 -48.03 -34.78 11.31
C SER A 32 -49.24 -35.68 11.54
N GLY A 33 -49.22 -36.86 10.93
CA GLY A 33 -49.95 -38.04 11.43
C GLY A 33 -51.47 -37.95 11.40
N GLY A 34 -52.05 -37.99 10.20
CA GLY A 34 -53.41 -38.51 10.00
C GLY A 34 -53.33 -39.87 9.31
N LYS A 35 -53.54 -40.96 10.04
CA LYS A 35 -53.67 -42.32 9.48
C LYS A 35 -54.73 -42.30 8.37
N ALA A 36 -54.35 -42.41 7.11
CA ALA A 36 -55.32 -42.54 6.02
C ALA A 36 -54.81 -43.50 4.93
N HIS A 37 -55.43 -44.68 4.95
CA HIS A 37 -55.76 -45.55 3.84
C HIS A 37 -54.98 -45.43 2.52
N ALA A 38 -54.43 -46.58 2.12
CA ALA A 38 -53.85 -46.88 0.82
C ALA A 38 -54.79 -46.49 -0.34
N VAL A 39 -54.64 -45.27 -0.84
CA VAL A 39 -55.03 -44.87 -2.19
C VAL A 39 -53.75 -44.42 -2.85
N ALA A 40 -53.36 -45.07 -3.94
CA ALA A 40 -52.14 -44.81 -4.69
C ALA A 40 -52.18 -43.40 -5.32
N SER A 41 -51.91 -42.38 -4.51
CA SER A 41 -51.64 -41.03 -4.98
C SER A 41 -50.22 -40.99 -5.55
N LYS A 42 -50.11 -40.51 -6.80
CA LYS A 42 -48.83 -40.25 -7.46
C LYS A 42 -47.89 -39.54 -6.46
N PRO A 43 -46.65 -40.01 -6.27
CA PRO A 43 -45.70 -39.33 -5.41
C PRO A 43 -45.57 -37.89 -5.90
N LEU A 44 -45.92 -36.94 -5.05
CA LEU A 44 -45.75 -35.52 -5.34
C LEU A 44 -44.25 -35.25 -5.51
N ASP A 45 -43.83 -34.75 -6.69
CA ASP A 45 -42.45 -34.38 -7.05
C ASP A 45 -41.89 -33.17 -6.26
N TRP A 46 -42.43 -32.91 -5.07
CA TRP A 46 -42.06 -31.81 -4.19
C TRP A 46 -40.58 -31.76 -3.74
N PRO A 47 -39.84 -32.87 -3.56
CA PRO A 47 -38.46 -32.77 -3.08
C PRO A 47 -37.46 -32.26 -4.14
N ALA A 48 -37.76 -32.39 -5.45
CA ALA A 48 -36.79 -32.12 -6.50
C ALA A 48 -36.47 -30.62 -6.67
N TRP A 49 -37.48 -29.75 -6.57
CA TRP A 49 -37.28 -28.31 -6.77
C TRP A 49 -36.57 -27.64 -5.58
N VAL A 50 -36.83 -28.10 -4.35
CA VAL A 50 -36.16 -27.57 -3.14
C VAL A 50 -34.67 -27.87 -3.16
N GLN A 51 -34.29 -29.07 -3.63
CA GLN A 51 -32.88 -29.42 -3.82
C GLN A 51 -32.19 -28.48 -4.82
N ALA A 52 -32.85 -28.16 -5.94
CA ALA A 52 -32.30 -27.25 -6.95
C ALA A 52 -32.14 -25.82 -6.42
N VAL A 53 -33.12 -25.31 -5.67
CA VAL A 53 -33.01 -23.97 -5.04
C VAL A 53 -31.90 -23.96 -3.99
N GLY A 54 -31.78 -25.01 -3.18
CA GLY A 54 -30.72 -25.16 -2.19
C GLY A 54 -29.32 -25.14 -2.81
N SER A 55 -29.12 -25.86 -3.93
CA SER A 55 -27.83 -25.85 -4.62
C SER A 55 -27.48 -24.48 -5.19
N VAL A 56 -28.45 -23.77 -5.77
CA VAL A 56 -28.22 -22.41 -6.29
C VAL A 56 -27.87 -21.44 -5.17
N LEU A 57 -28.58 -21.50 -4.03
CA LEU A 57 -28.27 -20.66 -2.86
C LEU A 57 -26.89 -20.96 -2.28
N ALA A 58 -26.52 -22.24 -2.17
CA ALA A 58 -25.20 -22.64 -1.69
C ALA A 58 -24.08 -22.10 -2.59
N ILE A 59 -24.25 -22.20 -3.92
CA ILE A 59 -23.29 -21.65 -4.89
C ILE A 59 -23.20 -20.13 -4.76
N CYS A 60 -24.33 -19.43 -4.70
CA CYS A 60 -24.36 -17.98 -4.51
C CYS A 60 -23.65 -17.54 -3.23
N ALA A 61 -23.89 -18.23 -2.11
CA ALA A 61 -23.24 -17.95 -0.84
C ALA A 61 -21.71 -18.16 -0.93
N ALA A 62 -21.26 -19.25 -1.54
CA ALA A 62 -19.83 -19.52 -1.74
C ALA A 62 -19.14 -18.43 -2.56
N VAL A 63 -19.77 -17.97 -3.65
CA VAL A 63 -19.24 -16.89 -4.49
C VAL A 63 -19.18 -15.56 -3.73
N LEU A 64 -20.21 -15.23 -2.95
CA LEU A 64 -20.25 -14.00 -2.15
C LEU A 64 -19.16 -13.99 -1.07
N ILE A 65 -19.00 -15.10 -0.34
CA ILE A 65 -17.96 -15.25 0.68
C ILE A 65 -16.57 -15.10 0.05
N ALA A 66 -16.31 -15.79 -1.07
CA ALA A 66 -15.02 -15.72 -1.76
C ALA A 66 -14.71 -14.29 -2.24
N ARG A 67 -15.71 -13.58 -2.77
CA ARG A 67 -15.55 -12.18 -3.20
C ARG A 67 -15.25 -11.27 -2.01
N TRP A 68 -15.97 -11.45 -0.90
CA TRP A 68 -15.82 -10.63 0.29
C TRP A 68 -14.47 -10.86 0.97
N GLN A 69 -14.00 -12.10 1.05
CA GLN A 69 -12.68 -12.44 1.56
C GLN A 69 -11.56 -11.76 0.75
N ARG A 70 -11.64 -11.83 -0.59
CA ARG A 70 -10.67 -11.14 -1.47
C ARG A 70 -10.66 -9.62 -1.28
N VAL A 71 -11.81 -9.02 -0.98
CA VAL A 71 -11.88 -7.58 -0.69
C VAL A 71 -11.25 -7.26 0.66
N SER A 72 -11.53 -8.06 1.70
CA SER A 72 -10.91 -7.90 3.01
C SER A 72 -9.38 -8.03 2.94
N GLU A 73 -8.88 -9.07 2.29
CA GLU A 73 -7.45 -9.32 2.13
C GLU A 73 -6.74 -8.17 1.41
N ARG A 74 -7.38 -7.56 0.40
CA ARG A 74 -6.84 -6.38 -0.28
C ARG A 74 -6.82 -5.14 0.60
N LEU A 75 -7.83 -4.96 1.47
CA LEU A 75 -7.86 -3.84 2.41
C LEU A 75 -6.79 -4.03 3.49
N ASP A 76 -6.67 -5.24 4.04
CA ASP A 76 -5.66 -5.58 5.04
C ASP A 76 -4.24 -5.42 4.48
N ALA A 77 -4.00 -5.91 3.25
CA ALA A 77 -2.73 -5.70 2.55
C ALA A 77 -2.38 -4.21 2.39
N ARG A 78 -3.34 -3.38 1.94
CA ARG A 78 -3.13 -1.93 1.80
C ARG A 78 -2.84 -1.24 3.13
N THR A 79 -3.53 -1.62 4.20
CA THR A 79 -3.27 -1.03 5.53
C THR A 79 -1.91 -1.46 6.07
N LYS A 80 -1.48 -2.69 5.79
CA LYS A 80 -0.14 -3.18 6.14
C LYS A 80 0.94 -2.44 5.34
N GLU A 81 0.79 -2.32 4.03
CA GLU A 81 1.70 -1.55 3.16
C GLU A 81 1.82 -0.09 3.63
N ALA A 82 0.70 0.57 3.96
CA ALA A 82 0.71 1.94 4.47
C ALA A 82 1.45 2.07 5.80
N ARG A 83 1.27 1.11 6.73
CA ARG A 83 1.99 1.09 8.01
C ARG A 83 3.49 0.85 7.82
N GLU A 84 3.85 -0.05 6.92
CA GLU A 84 5.25 -0.30 6.56
C GLU A 84 5.90 0.96 5.96
N ALA A 85 5.21 1.63 5.03
CA ALA A 85 5.67 2.89 4.45
C ALA A 85 5.87 3.98 5.51
N LEU A 86 4.91 4.16 6.43
CA LEU A 86 5.00 5.14 7.50
C LEU A 86 6.16 4.81 8.46
N SER A 87 6.33 3.54 8.82
CA SER A 87 7.46 3.11 9.66
C SER A 87 8.81 3.36 8.99
N LEU A 88 8.91 3.14 7.69
CA LEU A 88 10.12 3.38 6.91
C LEU A 88 10.40 4.89 6.79
N ALA A 89 9.38 5.70 6.51
CA ALA A 89 9.48 7.16 6.45
C ALA A 89 9.98 7.73 7.78
N ALA A 90 9.43 7.26 8.91
CA ALA A 90 9.84 7.70 10.24
C ALA A 90 11.31 7.39 10.54
N VAL A 91 11.82 6.22 10.11
CA VAL A 91 13.23 5.85 10.28
C VAL A 91 14.15 6.67 9.38
N LEU A 92 13.74 6.92 8.14
CA LEU A 92 14.58 7.61 7.15
C LEU A 92 14.55 9.14 7.26
N LEU A 93 13.55 9.72 7.94
CA LEU A 93 13.33 11.17 7.95
C LEU A 93 14.58 11.95 8.39
N GLU A 94 15.26 11.48 9.42
CA GLU A 94 16.48 12.13 9.94
C GLU A 94 17.66 12.00 8.97
N ASP A 95 17.82 10.83 8.34
CA ASP A 95 18.88 10.60 7.36
C ASP A 95 18.69 11.44 6.10
N VAL A 96 17.44 11.60 5.63
CA VAL A 96 17.12 12.45 4.48
C VAL A 96 17.37 13.93 4.78
N LYS A 97 17.05 14.39 5.99
CA LYS A 97 17.38 15.77 6.43
C LYS A 97 18.88 16.00 6.45
N ARG A 98 19.65 15.09 7.05
CA ARG A 98 21.12 15.18 7.06
C ARG A 98 21.68 15.17 5.65
N PHE A 99 21.13 14.34 4.77
CA PHE A 99 21.54 14.31 3.36
C PHE A 99 21.26 15.66 2.68
N ARG A 100 20.06 16.22 2.84
CA ARG A 100 19.70 17.56 2.34
C ARG A 100 20.66 18.63 2.86
N ASP A 101 20.90 18.68 4.16
CA ASP A 101 21.76 19.70 4.78
C ASP A 101 23.21 19.58 4.27
N ASN A 102 23.72 18.36 4.08
CA ASN A 102 25.03 18.12 3.48
C ASN A 102 25.10 18.59 2.01
N LEU A 103 24.01 18.47 1.24
CA LEU A 103 23.93 19.00 -0.13
C LEU A 103 23.94 20.53 -0.13
N GLU A 104 23.20 21.15 0.80
CA GLU A 104 23.12 22.61 0.95
C GLU A 104 24.48 23.21 1.35
N GLU A 105 25.20 22.57 2.27
CA GLU A 105 26.57 22.93 2.64
C GLU A 105 27.54 22.80 1.44
N ALA A 106 27.42 21.72 0.66
CA ALA A 106 28.26 21.52 -0.52
C ALA A 106 28.00 22.57 -1.61
N VAL A 107 26.73 22.91 -1.88
CA VAL A 107 26.36 23.96 -2.84
C VAL A 107 26.89 25.31 -2.38
N SER A 108 26.63 25.71 -1.13
CA SER A 108 27.11 26.98 -0.60
C SER A 108 28.64 27.09 -0.58
N THR A 109 29.35 26.00 -0.31
CA THR A 109 30.82 25.96 -0.36
C THR A 109 31.36 26.22 -1.76
N VAL A 110 30.75 25.60 -2.79
CA VAL A 110 31.16 25.79 -4.18
C VAL A 110 30.77 27.17 -4.71
N GLU A 111 29.61 27.71 -4.32
CA GLU A 111 29.17 29.04 -4.71
C GLU A 111 30.09 30.14 -4.16
N ASN A 112 30.45 30.05 -2.88
CA ASN A 112 31.25 31.06 -2.19
C ASN A 112 32.75 31.07 -2.59
N ARG A 113 33.23 30.10 -3.37
CA ARG A 113 34.63 30.00 -3.82
C ARG A 113 34.77 29.96 -5.35
N PRO A 114 34.64 31.11 -6.03
CA PRO A 114 34.54 31.13 -7.50
C PRO A 114 35.84 30.89 -8.28
N ASN A 115 37.02 31.06 -7.67
CA ASN A 115 38.28 31.27 -8.41
C ASN A 115 39.39 30.23 -8.15
N THR A 116 39.09 29.07 -7.58
CA THR A 116 40.13 28.06 -7.31
C THR A 116 39.55 26.67 -7.37
N GLY A 117 40.34 25.67 -7.79
CA GLY A 117 39.94 24.27 -7.68
C GLY A 117 39.46 23.99 -6.26
N VAL A 118 38.15 23.86 -6.10
CA VAL A 118 37.53 23.64 -4.80
C VAL A 118 37.68 22.16 -4.54
N PHE A 119 38.39 21.81 -3.48
CA PHE A 119 38.25 20.49 -2.89
C PHE A 119 36.83 20.40 -2.36
N VAL A 120 35.99 19.72 -3.12
CA VAL A 120 34.65 19.40 -2.68
C VAL A 120 34.84 18.19 -1.78
N SER A 121 34.60 18.38 -0.48
CA SER A 121 34.46 17.22 0.38
C SER A 121 33.30 16.42 -0.20
N LEU A 122 33.60 15.22 -0.71
CA LEU A 122 32.56 14.28 -1.14
C LEU A 122 31.73 14.00 0.12
N SER A 123 30.65 14.78 0.28
CA SER A 123 29.76 14.67 1.42
C SER A 123 29.35 13.22 1.53
N HIS A 124 29.71 12.56 2.62
CA HIS A 124 29.48 11.12 2.67
C HIS A 124 27.97 10.88 2.65
N MET A 125 27.48 10.24 1.58
CA MET A 125 26.11 9.81 1.50
C MET A 125 25.82 8.94 2.74
N PRO A 126 24.75 9.23 3.51
CA PRO A 126 24.45 8.44 4.69
C PRO A 126 24.31 6.96 4.31
N LYS A 127 25.15 6.10 4.90
CA LYS A 127 25.21 4.66 4.55
C LYS A 127 23.84 3.98 4.65
N HIS A 128 23.07 4.35 5.67
CA HIS A 128 21.72 3.82 5.90
C HIS A 128 20.74 4.14 4.77
N LEU A 129 20.89 5.30 4.13
CA LEU A 129 20.04 5.72 3.02
C LEU A 129 20.33 4.89 1.77
N TRP A 130 21.59 4.53 1.54
CA TRP A 130 22.00 3.63 0.47
C TRP A 130 21.61 2.17 0.74
N GLU A 131 21.84 1.68 1.96
CA GLU A 131 21.46 0.33 2.39
C GLU A 131 19.95 0.07 2.21
N ARG A 132 19.14 1.12 2.36
CA ARG A 132 17.67 1.07 2.21
C ARG A 132 17.16 1.61 0.89
N ALA A 133 18.03 1.90 -0.08
CA ALA A 133 17.62 2.43 -1.39
C ALA A 133 16.62 1.48 -2.09
N ALA A 134 16.80 0.16 -1.93
CA ALA A 134 15.90 -0.85 -2.47
C ALA A 134 14.48 -0.78 -1.86
N ASP A 135 14.33 -0.32 -0.62
CA ASP A 135 13.05 -0.22 0.08
C ASP A 135 12.32 1.11 -0.19
N LEU A 136 12.98 2.10 -0.80
CA LEU A 136 12.39 3.42 -1.04
C LEU A 136 11.12 3.38 -1.89
N HIS A 137 10.97 2.39 -2.77
CA HIS A 137 9.74 2.22 -3.56
C HIS A 137 8.48 2.07 -2.70
N LYS A 138 8.61 1.60 -1.45
CA LYS A 138 7.50 1.47 -0.50
C LYS A 138 6.92 2.82 -0.07
N LEU A 139 7.68 3.90 -0.21
CA LEU A 139 7.24 5.27 0.08
C LEU A 139 6.48 5.91 -1.09
N GLY A 140 6.28 5.20 -2.20
CA GLY A 140 5.58 5.71 -3.37
C GLY A 140 6.34 6.84 -4.06
N ASP A 141 5.67 7.98 -4.25
CA ASP A 141 6.25 9.13 -4.96
C ASP A 141 7.41 9.77 -4.19
N ALA A 142 7.29 9.92 -2.87
CA ALA A 142 8.35 10.47 -2.02
C ALA A 142 9.65 9.65 -2.12
N GLY A 143 9.53 8.32 -2.15
CA GLY A 143 10.69 7.43 -2.35
C GLY A 143 11.29 7.52 -3.74
N SER A 144 10.46 7.70 -4.77
CA SER A 144 10.91 7.88 -6.15
C SER A 144 11.68 9.20 -6.33
N GLN A 145 11.21 10.27 -5.69
CA GLN A 145 11.91 11.56 -5.67
C GLN A 145 13.26 11.46 -4.95
N LEU A 146 13.30 10.78 -3.80
CA LEU A 146 14.56 10.55 -3.07
C LEU A 146 15.56 9.73 -3.89
N LEU A 147 15.11 8.65 -4.56
CA LEU A 147 15.97 7.86 -5.46
C LEU A 147 16.55 8.71 -6.59
N ARG A 148 15.75 9.59 -7.20
CA ARG A 148 16.23 10.54 -8.22
C ARG A 148 17.23 11.53 -7.63
N ALA A 149 17.01 11.99 -6.40
CA ALA A 149 17.94 12.87 -5.70
C ALA A 149 19.32 12.20 -5.50
N ILE A 150 19.33 10.94 -5.06
CA ILE A 150 20.55 10.13 -4.92
C ILE A 150 21.26 9.98 -6.27
N PHE A 151 20.51 9.71 -7.34
CA PHE A 151 21.08 9.56 -8.67
C PHE A 151 21.71 10.87 -9.18
N ARG A 152 21.00 12.00 -9.04
CA ARG A 152 21.54 13.34 -9.36
C ARG A 152 22.78 13.68 -8.55
N TYR A 153 22.80 13.27 -7.28
CA TYR A 153 23.98 13.43 -6.44
C TYR A 153 25.19 12.65 -6.97
N HIS A 154 24.99 11.41 -7.43
CA HIS A 154 26.07 10.63 -8.06
C HIS A 154 26.54 11.26 -9.38
N GLU A 155 25.62 11.72 -10.24
CA GLU A 155 26.00 12.47 -11.44
C GLU A 155 26.83 13.71 -11.10
N ALA A 156 26.47 14.43 -10.02
CA ALA A 156 27.28 15.55 -9.55
C ALA A 156 28.67 15.09 -9.06
N GLN A 157 28.77 13.97 -8.35
CA GLN A 157 30.07 13.43 -7.96
C GLN A 157 30.93 13.03 -9.16
N ASP A 158 30.34 12.51 -10.22
CA ASP A 158 31.06 12.14 -11.45
C ASP A 158 31.65 13.38 -12.16
N CYS A 159 31.05 14.57 -11.99
CA CYS A 159 31.63 15.84 -12.45
C CYS A 159 32.90 16.25 -11.67
N ALA A 160 33.11 15.71 -10.47
CA ALA A 160 34.23 16.02 -9.58
C ALA A 160 35.30 14.91 -9.61
N ASP A 161 36.25 15.03 -10.55
CA ASP A 161 37.33 14.05 -10.71
C ASP A 161 38.24 14.00 -9.46
N VAL A 162 38.28 12.84 -8.79
CA VAL A 162 39.05 12.61 -7.54
C VAL A 162 38.75 13.66 -6.45
N GLY A 163 37.53 14.20 -6.40
CA GLY A 163 37.13 15.23 -5.42
C GLY A 163 37.64 16.64 -5.73
N ILE A 164 38.24 16.86 -6.89
CA ILE A 164 38.64 18.16 -7.40
C ILE A 164 37.60 18.61 -8.43
N LEU A 165 36.89 19.69 -8.13
CA LEU A 165 35.95 20.27 -9.09
C LEU A 165 36.68 21.25 -10.02
N LEU A 166 36.79 20.89 -11.30
CA LEU A 166 37.32 21.76 -12.34
C LEU A 166 36.33 22.90 -12.63
N GLN A 167 36.86 24.08 -12.98
CA GLN A 167 36.04 25.27 -13.26
C GLN A 167 35.03 25.02 -14.41
N GLU A 168 35.43 24.21 -15.40
CA GLU A 168 34.61 23.84 -16.56
C GLU A 168 33.36 23.04 -16.15
N ASN A 169 33.49 22.16 -15.17
CA ASN A 169 32.39 21.29 -14.70
C ASN A 169 31.54 21.94 -13.58
N ARG A 170 31.92 23.14 -13.11
CA ARG A 170 31.28 23.77 -11.94
C ARG A 170 29.80 24.05 -12.14
N VAL A 171 29.41 24.50 -13.34
CA VAL A 171 28.01 24.85 -13.64
C VAL A 171 27.14 23.60 -13.60
N GLU A 172 27.59 22.54 -14.29
CA GLU A 172 26.92 21.25 -14.33
C GLU A 172 26.82 20.63 -12.93
N TYR A 173 27.91 20.62 -12.17
CA TYR A 173 27.92 20.18 -10.78
C TYR A 173 26.85 20.89 -9.92
N LEU A 174 26.80 22.24 -9.97
CA LEU A 174 25.83 23.03 -9.22
C LEU A 174 24.39 22.76 -9.69
N GLU A 175 24.17 22.53 -10.99
CA GLU A 175 22.87 22.18 -11.53
C GLU A 175 22.37 20.84 -10.96
N HIS A 176 23.20 19.78 -11.02
CA HIS A 176 22.84 18.47 -10.47
C HIS A 176 22.60 18.54 -8.95
N MET A 177 23.44 19.25 -8.19
CA MET A 177 23.29 19.39 -6.74
C MET A 177 22.02 20.16 -6.35
N ARG A 178 21.69 21.26 -7.05
CA ARG A 178 20.44 22.01 -6.80
C ARG A 178 19.20 21.20 -7.19
N ALA A 179 19.27 20.43 -8.29
CA ALA A 179 18.20 19.52 -8.66
C ALA A 179 18.00 18.43 -7.58
N ALA A 180 19.09 17.87 -7.05
CA ALA A 180 19.05 16.90 -5.95
C ALA A 180 18.44 17.53 -4.68
N LEU A 181 18.77 18.77 -4.33
CA LEU A 181 18.16 19.49 -3.21
C LEU A 181 16.65 19.64 -3.37
N GLY A 182 16.18 20.13 -4.53
CA GLY A 182 14.74 20.27 -4.79
C GLY A 182 13.99 18.94 -4.70
N LEU A 183 14.59 17.85 -5.17
CA LEU A 183 14.04 16.50 -5.04
C LEU A 183 14.00 16.01 -3.59
N CYS A 184 15.01 16.35 -2.78
CA CYS A 184 15.01 16.04 -1.34
C CYS A 184 13.91 16.80 -0.60
N ASP A 185 13.69 18.07 -0.93
CA ASP A 185 12.62 18.89 -0.33
C ASP A 185 11.24 18.30 -0.63
N SER A 186 10.97 17.97 -1.90
CA SER A 186 9.71 17.32 -2.29
C SER A 186 9.54 15.95 -1.62
N ALA A 187 10.62 15.16 -1.48
CA ALA A 187 10.57 13.88 -0.79
C ALA A 187 10.27 14.03 0.70
N LEU A 188 10.85 15.03 1.37
CA LEU A 188 10.58 15.33 2.78
C LEU A 188 9.14 15.80 3.00
N GLU A 189 8.58 16.60 2.09
CA GLU A 189 7.17 16.99 2.10
C GLU A 189 6.26 15.76 1.97
N GLY A 190 6.52 14.90 1.00
CA GLY A 190 5.75 13.66 0.82
C GLY A 190 5.87 12.69 2.01
N MET A 191 7.04 12.59 2.65
CA MET A 191 7.20 11.80 3.87
C MET A 191 6.45 12.38 5.07
N ARG A 192 6.34 13.72 5.14
CA ARG A 192 5.57 14.40 6.17
C ARG A 192 4.07 14.19 5.98
N ASP A 193 3.59 14.22 4.75
CA ASP A 193 2.19 13.95 4.42
C ASP A 193 1.78 12.51 4.75
N LEU A 194 2.70 11.55 4.60
CA LEU A 194 2.48 10.17 5.04
C LEU A 194 2.34 10.01 6.56
N SER A 195 2.80 10.99 7.34
CA SER A 195 2.76 10.96 8.81
C SER A 195 1.52 11.63 9.43
N GLN A 196 0.77 12.39 8.64
CA GLN A 196 -0.47 13.08 9.07
C GLN A 196 -1.70 12.19 8.92
#